data_AF-A0A645CP56-F1
#
_entry.id   AF-A0A645CP56-F1
#
_cell.length_a   1.000
_cell.length_b   1.000
_cell.length_c   1.000
_cell.angle_alpha   90.00
_cell.angle_beta   90.00
_cell.angle_gamma   90.00
#
_symmetry.space_group_name_H-M   'P 1'
#
loop_
_entity.id
_entity.type
_entity.pdbx_description
1 polymer ?
#
loop_
_entity_poly.entity_id
_entity_poly.type
_entity_poly.pdbx_seq_one_letter_code
_entity_poly.pdbx_strand_id
1 'polypeptide(L)'
;MGKEIPKDKETAIKWFTLSAEQGNEYAQFFLDNMDNWKEPSVSFAVTRLMHHMSRIFENNQPPQKASISLQIDSKRMRKLREKKMAQGHKQDDHEQRLEY
;
A
#
# COMPACT_ATOMS: atom_id res chain seq x y z
N MET A 1 -21.18 -0.79 -19.90
CA MET A 1 -22.26 -0.46 -20.86
C MET A 1 -22.67 0.99 -20.56
N GLY A 2 -22.83 1.85 -21.57
CA GLY A 2 -23.04 3.30 -21.39
C GLY A 2 -22.03 4.24 -22.06
N LYS A 3 -21.18 3.73 -22.98
CA LYS A 3 -20.24 4.55 -23.79
C LYS A 3 -20.83 5.04 -25.11
N GLU A 4 -22.05 4.60 -25.46
CA GLU A 4 -22.65 4.84 -26.78
C GLU A 4 -23.54 6.08 -26.82
N ILE A 5 -23.90 6.65 -25.67
CA ILE A 5 -24.66 7.89 -25.61
C ILE A 5 -23.68 9.05 -25.45
N PRO A 6 -23.61 9.98 -26.42
CA PRO A 6 -22.77 11.16 -26.29
C PRO A 6 -23.24 11.99 -25.09
N LYS A 7 -22.29 12.35 -24.23
CA LYS A 7 -22.59 13.16 -23.04
C LYS A 7 -22.91 14.59 -23.48
N ASP A 8 -24.17 14.96 -23.41
CA ASP A 8 -24.61 16.35 -23.57
C ASP A 8 -24.54 17.08 -22.24
N LYS A 9 -23.45 17.83 -22.04
CA LYS A 9 -23.24 18.62 -20.82
C LYS A 9 -24.13 19.86 -20.76
N GLU A 10 -24.46 20.46 -21.90
CA GLU A 10 -25.24 21.70 -21.94
C GLU A 10 -26.66 21.45 -21.47
N THR A 11 -27.27 20.36 -21.97
CA THR A 11 -28.59 19.93 -21.52
C THR A 11 -28.57 19.55 -20.04
N ALA A 12 -27.52 18.89 -19.56
CA ALA A 12 -27.40 18.56 -18.13
C ALA A 12 -27.37 19.82 -17.25
N ILE A 13 -26.56 20.82 -17.59
CA ILE A 13 -26.48 22.09 -16.85
C ILE A 13 -27.87 22.73 -16.80
N LYS A 14 -28.57 22.83 -17.94
CA LYS A 14 -29.90 23.45 -18.01
C LYS A 14 -30.89 22.83 -17.02
N TRP A 15 -30.95 21.50 -16.95
CA TRP A 15 -31.87 20.81 -16.04
C TRP A 15 -31.45 20.94 -14.57
N PHE A 16 -30.14 20.89 -14.28
CA PHE A 16 -29.65 21.09 -12.92
C PHE A 16 -29.89 22.52 -12.43
N THR A 17 -29.75 23.54 -13.30
CA THR A 17 -30.06 24.93 -12.95
C THR A 17 -31.54 25.09 -12.60
N LEU A 18 -32.45 24.57 -13.43
CA LEU A 18 -33.89 24.61 -13.15
C LEU A 18 -34.26 23.91 -11.83
N SER A 19 -33.56 22.83 -11.49
CA SER A 19 -33.78 22.12 -10.23
C SER A 19 -33.19 22.87 -9.03
N ALA A 20 -32.02 23.48 -9.19
CA ALA A 20 -31.39 24.31 -8.15
C ALA A 20 -32.24 25.55 -7.83
N GLU A 21 -32.83 26.18 -8.85
CA GLU A 21 -33.77 27.31 -8.69
C GLU A 21 -35.01 26.94 -7.87
N GLN A 22 -35.42 25.67 -7.90
CA GLN A 22 -36.51 25.13 -7.09
C GLN A 22 -36.08 24.79 -5.64
N GLY A 23 -34.83 25.09 -5.26
CA GLY A 23 -34.29 24.79 -3.94
C GLY A 23 -33.69 23.39 -3.81
N ASN A 24 -33.40 22.70 -4.92
CA ASN A 24 -32.70 21.42 -4.85
C ASN A 24 -31.20 21.62 -4.59
N GLU A 25 -30.81 21.49 -3.32
CA GLU A 25 -29.43 21.59 -2.87
C GLU A 25 -28.49 20.61 -3.58
N TYR A 26 -28.98 19.42 -3.95
CA TYR A 26 -28.18 18.45 -4.71
C TYR A 26 -27.89 18.97 -6.11
N ALA A 27 -28.87 19.56 -6.78
CA ALA A 27 -28.67 20.11 -8.12
C ALA A 27 -27.64 21.25 -8.11
N GLN A 28 -27.68 22.10 -7.08
CA GLN A 28 -26.68 23.14 -6.87
C GLN A 28 -25.29 22.55 -6.61
N PHE A 29 -25.18 21.57 -5.71
CA PHE A 29 -23.92 20.87 -5.45
C PHE A 29 -23.32 20.23 -6.71
N PHE A 30 -24.17 19.66 -7.57
CA PHE A 30 -23.75 19.07 -8.84
C PHE A 30 -23.20 20.12 -9.81
N LEU A 31 -23.83 21.29 -9.91
CA LEU A 31 -23.33 22.41 -10.72
C LEU A 31 -21.97 22.89 -10.22
N ASP A 32 -21.81 23.06 -8.91
CA ASP A 32 -20.57 23.57 -8.29
C ASP A 32 -19.39 22.60 -8.45
N ASN A 33 -19.65 21.30 -8.50
CA ASN A 33 -18.62 20.25 -8.55
C ASN A 33 -18.47 19.58 -9.92
N MET A 34 -19.22 20.01 -10.93
CA MET A 34 -19.22 19.37 -12.24
C MET A 34 -17.82 19.34 -12.90
N ASP A 35 -17.02 20.39 -12.69
CA ASP A 35 -15.65 20.48 -13.19
C ASP A 35 -14.65 19.65 -12.38
N ASN A 36 -14.91 19.46 -11.08
CA ASN A 36 -14.06 18.68 -10.18
C ASN A 36 -14.13 17.18 -10.47
N TRP A 37 -15.18 16.74 -11.18
CA TRP A 37 -15.38 15.34 -11.58
C TRP A 37 -14.73 14.99 -12.91
N LYS A 38 -13.97 15.91 -13.51
CA LYS A 38 -13.05 15.55 -14.60
C LYS A 38 -12.11 14.46 -14.11
N GLU A 39 -11.77 13.55 -15.02
CA GLU A 39 -10.95 12.40 -14.70
C GLU A 39 -9.70 12.87 -13.94
N PRO A 40 -9.43 12.32 -12.73
CA PRO A 40 -8.23 12.68 -12.01
C PRO A 40 -7.06 12.47 -12.96
N SER A 41 -6.20 13.47 -13.07
CA SER A 41 -5.06 13.39 -13.97
C SER A 41 -4.30 12.09 -13.70
N VAL A 42 -3.72 11.49 -14.74
CA VAL A 42 -2.91 10.27 -14.59
C VAL A 42 -1.83 10.47 -13.51
N SER A 43 -1.28 11.68 -13.42
CA SER A 43 -0.36 12.06 -12.35
C SER A 43 -0.97 11.96 -10.95
N PHE A 44 -2.22 12.37 -10.74
CA PHE A 44 -2.92 12.26 -9.45
C PHE A 44 -3.17 10.79 -9.06
N ALA A 45 -3.49 9.94 -10.04
CA ALA A 45 -3.62 8.50 -9.79
C ALA A 45 -2.26 7.87 -9.41
N VAL A 46 -1.19 8.25 -10.11
CA VAL A 46 0.18 7.77 -9.84
C VAL A 46 0.69 8.23 -8.48
N THR A 47 0.48 9.50 -8.09
CA THR A 47 0.91 10.00 -6.77
C THR A 47 0.16 9.29 -5.65
N ARG A 48 -1.14 9.06 -5.81
CA ARG A 48 -1.93 8.31 -4.83
C ARG A 48 -1.46 6.86 -4.72
N LEU A 49 -1.15 6.20 -5.83
CA LEU A 49 -0.57 4.86 -5.84
C LEU A 49 0.78 4.83 -5.10
N MET A 50 1.69 5.73 -5.44
CA MET A 50 3.02 5.80 -4.83
C MET A 50 2.95 6.06 -3.33
N HIS A 51 2.05 6.93 -2.90
CA HIS A 51 1.79 7.22 -1.49
C HIS A 51 1.33 5.97 -0.73
N HIS A 52 0.37 5.21 -1.29
CA HIS A 52 -0.07 3.97 -0.68
C HIS A 52 1.03 2.91 -0.66
N MET A 53 1.82 2.80 -1.72
CA MET A 53 2.96 1.88 -1.78
C MET A 53 4.00 2.21 -0.71
N SER A 54 4.34 3.49 -0.52
CA SER A 54 5.26 3.93 0.53
C SER A 54 4.83 3.46 1.91
N ARG A 55 3.54 3.62 2.25
CA ARG A 55 3.00 3.14 3.54
C ARG A 55 3.06 1.61 3.68
N ILE A 56 2.82 0.87 2.60
CA ILE A 56 2.93 -0.59 2.62
C ILE A 56 4.37 -1.00 2.93
N PHE A 57 5.35 -0.38 2.28
CA PHE A 57 6.76 -0.66 2.54
C PHE A 57 7.17 -0.26 3.96
N GLU A 58 6.71 0.87 4.46
CA GLU A 58 6.97 1.33 5.84
C GLU A 58 6.41 0.34 6.86
N ASN A 59 5.14 -0.06 6.71
CA ASN A 59 4.49 -1.02 7.59
C ASN A 59 5.09 -2.43 7.50
N ASN A 60 5.71 -2.77 6.37
CA ASN A 60 6.31 -4.08 6.13
C ASN A 60 7.85 -4.06 6.27
N GLN A 61 8.42 -2.95 6.73
CA GLN A 61 9.85 -2.86 7.00
C GLN A 61 10.13 -3.66 8.28
N PRO A 62 11.00 -4.68 8.26
CA PRO A 62 11.45 -5.31 9.49
C PRO A 62 12.07 -4.24 10.40
N PRO A 63 11.88 -4.31 11.73
CA PRO A 63 12.38 -3.30 12.65
C PRO A 63 13.87 -3.05 12.37
N GLN A 64 14.25 -1.78 12.20
CA GLN A 64 15.62 -1.40 11.92
C GLN A 64 16.49 -1.85 13.09
N LYS A 65 17.27 -2.91 12.86
CA LYS A 65 18.38 -3.39 13.68
C LYS A 65 18.18 -3.18 15.19
N ALA A 66 17.29 -3.97 15.78
CA ALA A 66 17.64 -4.50 17.10
C ALA A 66 18.94 -5.28 16.88
N SER A 67 19.96 -4.94 17.67
CA SER A 67 21.27 -5.56 17.67
C SER A 67 21.20 -7.08 17.57
N ILE A 68 22.20 -7.65 16.90
CA ILE A 68 22.41 -9.06 16.63
C ILE A 68 22.22 -9.90 17.90
N SER A 69 21.00 -10.34 18.13
CA SER A 69 20.71 -11.63 18.72
C SER A 69 19.55 -12.16 17.91
N LEU A 70 19.85 -12.94 16.88
CA LEU A 70 18.87 -13.86 16.33
C LEU A 70 18.41 -14.68 17.55
N GLN A 71 17.23 -14.39 18.11
CA GLN A 71 16.59 -15.29 19.04
C GLN A 71 16.19 -16.52 18.24
N ILE A 72 17.14 -17.43 18.07
CA ILE A 72 16.88 -18.73 17.47
C ILE A 72 16.09 -19.52 18.51
N ASP A 73 14.87 -19.91 18.16
CA ASP A 73 14.06 -20.81 18.99
C ASP A 73 14.90 -22.02 19.43
N SER A 74 14.82 -22.36 20.72
CA SER A 74 15.51 -23.50 21.34
C SER A 74 15.41 -24.81 20.53
N LYS A 75 14.26 -25.07 19.88
CA LYS A 75 14.04 -26.25 19.05
C LYS A 75 14.87 -26.22 17.77
N ARG A 76 14.97 -25.04 17.13
CA ARG A 76 15.78 -24.85 15.93
C ARG A 76 17.27 -24.94 16.28
N MET A 77 17.68 -24.42 17.44
CA MET A 77 19.07 -24.58 17.94
C MET A 77 19.42 -26.05 18.22
N ARG A 78 18.49 -26.83 18.75
CA ARG A 78 18.73 -28.26 19.00
C ARG A 78 18.93 -29.02 17.70
N LYS A 79 18.07 -28.79 16.69
CA LYS A 79 18.22 -29.41 15.36
C LYS A 79 19.54 -29.04 14.68
N LEU A 80 19.96 -27.78 14.80
CA LEU A 80 21.25 -27.34 14.26
C LEU A 80 22.42 -28.05 14.94
N ARG A 81 22.37 -28.23 16.27
CA ARG A 81 23.38 -29.01 17.02
C ARG A 81 23.37 -30.49 16.64
N GLU A 82 22.20 -31.12 16.55
CA GLU A 82 22.06 -32.51 16.13
C GLU A 82 22.64 -32.74 14.73
N LYS A 83 22.35 -31.84 13.78
CA LYS A 83 22.91 -31.90 12.43
C LYS A 83 24.42 -31.75 12.42
N LYS A 84 24.97 -30.83 13.22
CA LYS A 84 26.41 -30.61 13.34
C LYS A 84 27.11 -31.85 13.94
N MET A 85 26.52 -32.48 14.96
CA MET A 85 27.03 -33.75 15.52
C MET A 85 26.93 -34.91 14.53
N ALA A 86 25.86 -35.02 13.76
CA ALA A 86 25.72 -36.03 12.72
C ALA A 86 26.76 -35.89 11.59
N GLN A 87 27.29 -34.68 11.40
CA GLN A 87 28.40 -34.39 10.48
C GLN A 87 29.78 -34.68 11.11
N GLY A 88 29.84 -35.18 12.34
CA GLY A 88 31.07 -35.58 13.02
C GLY A 88 31.72 -34.49 13.88
N HIS A 89 31.12 -33.31 13.98
CA HIS A 89 31.62 -32.23 14.84
C HIS A 89 31.29 -32.48 16.31
N LYS A 90 32.25 -32.22 17.20
CA LYS A 90 32.06 -32.39 18.64
C LYS A 90 31.23 -31.22 19.21
N GLN A 91 30.53 -31.48 20.32
CA GLN A 91 29.59 -30.52 20.92
C GLN A 91 30.28 -29.23 21.42
N ASP A 92 31.58 -29.34 21.74
CA ASP A 92 32.47 -28.25 22.18
C ASP A 92 33.48 -27.82 21.10
N ASP A 93 33.19 -28.06 19.81
CA ASP A 93 33.96 -27.43 18.71
C ASP A 93 33.71 -25.91 18.75
N HIS A 94 34.54 -25.21 19.52
CA HIS A 94 34.65 -23.76 19.47
C HIS A 94 35.18 -23.38 18.09
N GLU A 95 34.29 -22.90 17.22
CA GLU A 95 34.68 -22.27 15.96
C GLU A 95 35.57 -21.07 16.30
N GLN A 96 36.87 -21.18 15.99
CA GLN A 96 37.78 -20.06 16.08
C GLN A 96 37.24 -18.95 15.19
N ARG A 97 36.82 -17.86 15.82
CA ARG A 97 36.29 -16.68 15.14
C ARG A 97 37.44 -16.08 14.34
N LEU A 98 37.38 -16.17 13.01
CA LEU A 98 38.24 -15.38 12.14
C LEU A 98 37.79 -13.92 12.27
N GLU A 99 38.60 -13.13 12.95
CA GLU A 99 38.51 -11.66 12.93
C GLU A 99 39.06 -11.18 11.58
N TYR A 100 38.21 -10.48 10.82
CA TYR A 100 38.58 -9.64 9.69
C TYR A 100 38.02 -8.24 9.94
#